data_AF-X1B4W1-F1
#
_entry.id   AF-X1B4W1-F1
#
_cell.length_a   1.000
_cell.length_b   1.000
_cell.length_c   1.000
_cell.angle_alpha   90.00
_cell.angle_beta   90.00
_cell.angle_gamma   90.00
#
_symmetry.space_group_name_H-M   'P 1'
#
loop_
_entity.id
_entity.type
_entity.pdbx_description
1 polymer ?
#
loop_
_entity_poly.entity_id
_entity_poly.type
_entity_poly.pdbx_seq_one_letter_code
_entity_poly.pdbx_strand_id
1 'polypeptide(L)'
;MKEAGLITGAEDYTAMAGTFGEYHGKKLSHALDFAKDNGWPFVTMNDSGGARLQEGMDTLESYAWAFRSQILASGIIPQISLLMGPCLGGQAYHPVMQDFLIQTRHTGFMGIAGPAFVKTQLGEEINLEELSGYKAHAVKFEPTSNNRRKVSVYAS
;
A
#
# COMPACT_ATOMS: atom_id res chain seq x y z
N MET A 1 -15.02 6.59 28.80
CA MET A 1 -14.45 6.71 27.43
C MET A 1 -13.32 5.71 27.32
N LYS A 2 -13.25 4.89 26.27
CA LYS A 2 -12.04 4.09 25.99
C LYS A 2 -10.91 5.09 25.67
N GLU A 3 -9.70 4.82 26.17
CA GLU A 3 -8.51 5.59 25.79
C GLU A 3 -8.33 5.53 24.26
N ALA A 4 -8.02 6.66 23.63
CA ALA A 4 -7.78 6.70 22.19
C ALA A 4 -6.42 6.06 21.89
N GLY A 5 -6.42 4.95 21.16
CA GLY A 5 -5.21 4.24 20.73
C GLY A 5 -4.92 4.43 19.25
N LEU A 6 -3.77 3.91 18.82
CA LEU A 6 -3.29 3.86 17.45
C LEU A 6 -2.72 2.45 17.19
N ILE A 7 -3.04 1.85 16.05
CA ILE A 7 -2.42 0.60 15.61
C ILE A 7 -1.54 0.87 14.41
N THR A 8 -0.35 0.27 14.41
CA THR A 8 0.63 0.43 13.33
C THR A 8 1.09 -0.92 12.78
N GLY A 9 1.30 -0.98 11.47
CA GLY A 9 1.99 -2.08 10.79
C GLY A 9 3.20 -1.58 10.03
N ALA A 10 4.25 -2.40 9.97
CA ALA A 10 5.44 -2.12 9.16
C ALA A 10 5.87 -3.38 8.42
N GLU A 11 6.05 -3.27 7.11
CA GLU A 11 6.69 -4.28 6.29
C GLU A 11 8.21 -4.17 6.45
N ASP A 12 8.89 -5.30 6.55
CA ASP A 12 10.34 -5.37 6.71
C ASP A 12 10.97 -5.95 5.44
N TYR A 13 11.58 -5.08 4.64
CA TYR A 13 12.22 -5.48 3.39
C TYR A 13 13.40 -6.44 3.59
N THR A 14 14.07 -6.39 4.75
CA THR A 14 15.19 -7.28 5.04
C THR A 14 14.75 -8.73 5.28
N ALA A 15 13.47 -8.92 5.66
CA ALA A 15 12.84 -10.21 5.85
C ALA A 15 12.18 -10.70 4.55
N MET A 16 12.93 -11.47 3.75
CA MET A 16 12.45 -12.04 2.48
C MET A 16 11.89 -10.97 1.51
N ALA A 17 12.60 -9.85 1.36
CA ALA A 17 12.20 -8.71 0.53
C ALA A 17 10.83 -8.11 0.93
N GLY A 18 10.42 -8.25 2.18
CA GLY A 18 9.11 -7.78 2.66
C GLY A 18 7.92 -8.47 1.98
N THR A 19 8.14 -9.60 1.29
CA THR A 19 7.11 -10.25 0.49
C THR A 19 5.92 -10.66 1.34
N PHE A 20 4.73 -10.46 0.79
CA PHE A 20 3.45 -10.75 1.41
C PHE A 20 3.10 -12.22 1.27
N GLY A 21 2.92 -12.91 2.40
CA GLY A 21 2.53 -14.31 2.47
C GLY A 21 1.40 -14.54 3.48
N GLU A 22 1.03 -15.79 3.70
CA GLU A 22 -0.11 -16.22 4.50
C GLU A 22 -0.12 -15.59 5.90
N TYR A 23 0.96 -15.78 6.66
CA TYR A 23 1.07 -15.24 8.02
C TYR A 23 1.24 -13.72 8.05
N HIS A 24 1.78 -13.12 6.99
CA HIS A 24 1.81 -11.67 6.86
C HIS A 24 0.37 -11.15 6.80
N GLY A 25 -0.45 -11.67 5.87
CA GLY A 25 -1.83 -11.23 5.74
C GLY A 25 -2.69 -11.54 6.96
N LYS A 26 -2.46 -12.66 7.66
CA LYS A 26 -3.12 -12.94 8.95
C LYS A 26 -2.81 -11.86 10.00
N LYS A 27 -1.54 -11.48 10.15
CA LYS A 27 -1.14 -10.42 11.10
C LYS A 27 -1.76 -9.07 10.73
N LEU A 28 -1.70 -8.70 9.45
CA LEU A 28 -2.26 -7.44 8.95
C LEU A 28 -3.77 -7.37 9.16
N SER A 29 -4.50 -8.42 8.77
CA SER A 29 -5.96 -8.50 8.93
C SER A 29 -6.37 -8.44 10.40
N HIS A 30 -5.66 -9.18 11.27
CA HIS A 30 -5.93 -9.14 12.71
C HIS A 30 -5.72 -7.74 13.31
N ALA A 31 -4.64 -7.06 12.93
CA ALA A 31 -4.35 -5.71 13.40
C ALA A 31 -5.41 -4.69 12.93
N LEU A 32 -5.84 -4.79 11.68
CA LEU A 32 -6.92 -3.98 11.10
C LEU A 32 -8.26 -4.22 11.81
N ASP A 33 -8.65 -5.48 12.00
CA ASP A 33 -9.89 -5.83 12.66
C ASP A 33 -9.88 -5.34 14.12
N PHE A 34 -8.76 -5.50 14.82
CA PHE A 34 -8.57 -4.98 16.18
C PHE A 34 -8.68 -3.44 16.24
N ALA A 35 -8.07 -2.73 15.29
CA ALA A 35 -8.16 -1.28 15.19
C ALA A 35 -9.61 -0.84 14.97
N LYS A 36 -10.30 -1.48 14.02
CA LYS A 36 -11.71 -1.23 13.70
C LYS A 36 -12.63 -1.47 14.91
N ASP A 37 -12.47 -2.59 15.60
CA ASP A 37 -13.32 -2.96 16.75
C ASP A 37 -13.12 -2.04 17.97
N ASN A 38 -11.98 -1.34 18.03
CA ASN A 38 -11.69 -0.33 19.06
C ASN A 38 -11.93 1.11 18.59
N GLY A 39 -12.24 1.34 17.32
CA GLY A 39 -12.39 2.67 16.75
C GLY A 39 -11.07 3.45 16.71
N TRP A 40 -9.95 2.74 16.56
CA TRP A 40 -8.60 3.32 16.54
C TRP A 40 -8.09 3.48 15.11
N PRO A 41 -7.38 4.57 14.77
CA PRO A 41 -6.73 4.70 13.47
C PRO A 41 -5.72 3.57 13.21
N PHE A 42 -5.49 3.30 11.93
CA PHE A 42 -4.51 2.32 11.47
C PHE A 42 -3.52 2.96 10.51
N VAL A 43 -2.22 2.86 10.82
CA VAL A 43 -1.13 3.41 10.00
C VAL A 43 -0.22 2.28 9.52
N THR A 44 0.03 2.19 8.22
CA THR A 44 0.95 1.18 7.65
C THR A 44 2.17 1.81 7.00
N MET A 45 3.31 1.16 7.15
CA MET A 45 4.55 1.43 6.43
C MET A 45 4.80 0.31 5.43
N ASN A 46 4.77 0.64 4.15
CA ASN A 46 4.79 -0.31 3.04
C ASN A 46 6.18 -0.28 2.39
N ASP A 47 6.78 -1.45 2.32
CA ASP A 47 8.11 -1.74 1.78
C ASP A 47 8.20 -3.25 1.47
N SER A 48 7.68 -3.63 0.30
CA SER A 48 7.44 -5.00 -0.10
C SER A 48 7.73 -5.27 -1.59
N GLY A 49 8.43 -6.37 -1.84
CA GLY A 49 8.62 -6.95 -3.17
C GLY A 49 7.35 -7.57 -3.78
N GLY A 50 6.21 -7.54 -3.10
CA GLY A 50 4.94 -8.08 -3.59
C GLY A 50 4.63 -9.48 -3.05
N ALA A 51 3.95 -10.30 -3.85
CA ALA A 51 3.52 -11.65 -3.44
C ALA A 51 4.71 -12.59 -3.15
N ARG A 52 4.66 -13.32 -2.04
CA ARG A 52 5.58 -14.41 -1.73
C ARG A 52 5.20 -15.65 -2.53
N LEU A 53 5.83 -15.79 -3.70
CA LEU A 53 5.49 -16.81 -4.69
C LEU A 53 5.65 -18.25 -4.16
N GLN A 54 6.54 -18.46 -3.21
CA GLN A 54 6.82 -19.78 -2.61
C GLN A 54 5.62 -20.33 -1.83
N GLU A 55 4.76 -19.46 -1.30
CA GLU A 55 3.55 -19.83 -0.56
C GLU A 55 2.32 -19.98 -1.48
N GLY A 56 2.46 -19.73 -2.79
CA GLY A 56 1.45 -20.06 -3.79
C GLY A 56 0.08 -19.42 -3.53
N MET A 57 -0.97 -20.25 -3.47
CA MET A 57 -2.36 -19.79 -3.31
C MET A 57 -2.62 -19.16 -1.94
N ASP A 58 -1.89 -19.57 -0.90
CA ASP A 58 -2.07 -19.05 0.46
C ASP A 58 -1.73 -17.54 0.51
N THR A 59 -0.77 -17.09 -0.32
CA THR A 59 -0.50 -15.67 -0.54
C THR A 59 -1.70 -14.93 -1.14
N LEU A 60 -2.38 -15.52 -2.12
CA LEU A 60 -3.53 -14.88 -2.77
C LEU A 60 -4.75 -14.83 -1.86
N GLU A 61 -4.98 -15.88 -1.08
CA GLU A 61 -6.05 -15.91 -0.08
C GLU A 61 -5.80 -14.86 1.02
N SER A 62 -4.56 -14.76 1.49
CA SER A 62 -4.21 -13.78 2.52
C SER A 62 -4.32 -12.32 2.05
N TYR A 63 -4.09 -12.04 0.77
CA TYR A 63 -4.47 -10.75 0.17
C TYR A 63 -5.96 -10.49 0.29
N ALA A 64 -6.80 -11.47 -0.04
CA ALA A 64 -8.25 -11.33 0.03
C ALA A 64 -8.71 -11.04 1.47
N TRP A 65 -8.13 -11.70 2.47
CA TRP A 65 -8.41 -11.39 3.88
C TRP A 65 -8.03 -9.95 4.24
N ALA A 66 -6.83 -9.51 3.90
CA ALA A 66 -6.36 -8.17 4.21
C ALA A 66 -7.20 -7.08 3.51
N PHE A 67 -7.53 -7.27 2.23
CA PHE A 67 -8.39 -6.33 1.49
C PHE A 67 -9.80 -6.30 2.06
N ARG A 68 -10.36 -7.45 2.44
CA ARG A 68 -11.67 -7.51 3.10
C ARG A 68 -11.67 -6.71 4.41
N SER A 69 -10.67 -6.88 5.27
CA SER A 69 -10.58 -6.12 6.52
C SER A 69 -10.46 -4.60 6.27
N GLN A 70 -9.67 -4.17 5.28
CA GLN A 70 -9.58 -2.75 4.91
C GLN A 70 -10.90 -2.18 4.40
N ILE A 71 -11.61 -2.91 3.54
CA ILE A 71 -12.93 -2.52 3.04
C ILE A 71 -13.90 -2.36 4.20
N LEU A 72 -13.93 -3.32 5.13
CA LEU A 72 -14.82 -3.27 6.28
C LEU A 72 -14.44 -2.17 7.28
N ALA A 73 -13.19 -1.74 7.32
CA ALA A 73 -12.73 -0.61 8.14
C ALA A 73 -12.92 0.76 7.45
N SER A 74 -13.17 0.79 6.14
CA SER A 74 -13.25 2.03 5.34
C SER A 74 -14.43 2.89 5.79
N GLY A 75 -14.16 4.16 6.09
CA GLY A 75 -15.15 5.09 6.64
C GLY A 75 -15.50 4.85 8.12
N ILE A 76 -14.94 3.83 8.76
CA ILE A 76 -15.13 3.55 10.21
C ILE A 76 -13.94 4.10 11.02
N ILE A 77 -12.72 3.76 10.59
CA ILE A 77 -11.48 4.27 11.18
C ILE A 77 -10.61 4.93 10.11
N PRO A 78 -9.80 5.94 10.45
CA PRO A 78 -8.80 6.47 9.53
C PRO A 78 -7.75 5.41 9.20
N GLN A 79 -7.58 5.13 7.91
CA GLN A 79 -6.56 4.24 7.38
C GLN A 79 -5.53 5.08 6.62
N ILE A 80 -4.28 5.05 7.07
CA ILE A 80 -3.18 5.85 6.51
C ILE A 80 -2.07 4.92 6.05
N SER A 81 -1.58 5.16 4.84
CA SER A 81 -0.50 4.41 4.21
C SER A 81 0.73 5.26 4.00
N LEU A 82 1.88 4.78 4.43
CA LEU A 82 3.19 5.35 4.17
C LEU A 82 3.90 4.42 3.19
N LEU A 83 4.10 4.85 1.95
CA LEU A 83 4.85 4.11 0.94
C LEU A 83 6.32 4.50 1.03
N MET A 84 7.09 3.65 1.71
CA MET A 84 8.48 3.91 2.09
C MET A 84 9.49 3.17 1.20
N GLY A 85 9.05 2.11 0.52
CA GLY A 85 9.85 1.34 -0.43
C GLY A 85 9.04 0.89 -1.65
N PRO A 86 9.51 -0.12 -2.41
CA PRO A 86 8.70 -0.75 -3.45
C PRO A 86 7.41 -1.35 -2.88
N CYS A 87 6.35 -1.32 -3.68
CA CYS A 87 5.07 -1.96 -3.40
C CYS A 87 4.42 -2.30 -4.74
N LEU A 88 4.78 -3.46 -5.29
CA LEU A 88 4.44 -3.83 -6.67
C LEU A 88 3.48 -5.03 -6.74
N GLY A 89 2.80 -5.16 -7.88
CA GLY A 89 1.89 -6.27 -8.14
C GLY A 89 0.64 -6.21 -7.26
N GLY A 90 0.26 -7.36 -6.69
CA GLY A 90 -0.90 -7.46 -5.80
C GLY A 90 -0.82 -6.55 -4.57
N GLN A 91 0.39 -6.31 -4.03
CA GLN A 91 0.57 -5.49 -2.84
C GLN A 91 0.17 -4.03 -3.08
N ALA A 92 0.29 -3.52 -4.31
CA ALA A 92 -0.05 -2.14 -4.64
C ALA A 92 -1.53 -1.78 -4.38
N TYR A 93 -2.43 -2.78 -4.29
CA TYR A 93 -3.83 -2.54 -3.91
C TYR A 93 -3.98 -2.16 -2.43
N HIS A 94 -3.12 -2.66 -1.54
CA HIS A 94 -3.19 -2.32 -0.11
C HIS A 94 -3.10 -0.80 0.14
N PRO A 95 -2.02 -0.10 -0.25
CA PRO A 95 -1.88 1.33 0.05
C PRO A 95 -2.93 2.21 -0.64
N VAL A 96 -3.39 1.84 -1.86
CA VAL A 96 -4.34 2.67 -2.63
C VAL A 96 -5.77 2.60 -2.09
N MET A 97 -6.10 1.56 -1.34
CA MET A 97 -7.40 1.34 -0.72
C MET A 97 -7.61 2.15 0.56
N GLN A 98 -6.53 2.65 1.16
CA GLN A 98 -6.57 3.44 2.39
C GLN A 98 -7.00 4.90 2.11
N ASP A 99 -7.34 5.65 3.17
CA ASP A 99 -7.88 7.01 3.04
C ASP A 99 -6.81 8.01 2.59
N PHE A 100 -5.58 7.84 3.12
CA PHE A 100 -4.42 8.65 2.75
C PHE A 100 -3.26 7.76 2.33
N LEU A 101 -2.60 8.13 1.24
CA LEU A 101 -1.35 7.54 0.78
C LEU A 101 -0.27 8.62 0.74
N ILE A 102 0.79 8.41 1.52
CA ILE A 102 1.96 9.27 1.60
C ILE A 102 3.14 8.54 0.96
N GLN A 103 3.60 9.03 -0.18
CA GLN A 103 4.71 8.42 -0.91
C GLN A 103 6.01 9.17 -0.65
N THR A 104 7.04 8.42 -0.26
CA THR A 104 8.42 8.92 -0.16
C THR A 104 8.99 9.17 -1.56
N ARG A 105 9.59 10.35 -1.77
CA ARG A 105 9.95 10.85 -3.10
C ARG A 105 10.92 9.95 -3.87
N HIS A 106 11.91 9.37 -3.18
CA HIS A 106 13.05 8.71 -3.82
C HIS A 106 13.08 7.19 -3.62
N THR A 107 12.24 6.67 -2.73
CA THR A 107 12.26 5.25 -2.35
C THR A 107 10.90 4.58 -2.50
N GLY A 108 9.81 5.34 -2.45
CA GLY A 108 8.47 4.81 -2.61
C GLY A 108 8.16 4.55 -4.08
N PHE A 109 7.90 3.29 -4.44
CA PHE A 109 7.47 2.91 -5.79
C PHE A 109 6.21 2.06 -5.70
N MET A 110 5.19 2.36 -6.49
CA MET A 110 3.95 1.58 -6.50
C MET A 110 3.47 1.33 -7.92
N GLY A 111 2.99 0.12 -8.21
CA GLY A 111 2.53 -0.22 -9.54
C GLY A 111 2.17 -1.69 -9.69
N ILE A 112 1.25 -2.00 -10.61
CA ILE A 112 0.81 -3.40 -10.84
C ILE A 112 1.84 -4.20 -11.62
N ALA A 113 2.57 -3.56 -12.53
CA ALA A 113 3.58 -4.20 -13.37
C ALA A 113 4.90 -3.41 -13.29
N GLY A 114 6.02 -4.12 -13.38
CA GLY A 114 7.35 -3.51 -13.41
C GLY A 114 7.85 -3.19 -14.83
N PRO A 115 8.95 -2.43 -14.96
CA PRO A 115 9.57 -2.08 -16.25
C PRO A 115 9.82 -3.26 -17.20
N ALA A 116 10.25 -4.41 -16.67
CA ALA A 116 10.49 -5.60 -17.47
C ALA A 116 9.23 -6.12 -18.17
N PHE A 117 8.06 -5.97 -17.53
CA PHE A 117 6.77 -6.34 -18.12
C PHE A 117 6.40 -5.39 -19.26
N VAL A 118 6.57 -4.07 -19.05
CA VAL A 118 6.34 -3.05 -20.07
C VAL A 118 7.20 -3.30 -21.31
N LYS A 119 8.50 -3.53 -21.12
CA LYS A 119 9.42 -3.84 -22.21
C LYS A 119 9.04 -5.12 -22.96
N THR A 120 8.65 -6.16 -22.24
CA THR A 120 8.30 -7.44 -22.86
C THR A 120 7.00 -7.36 -23.66
N GLN A 121 6.01 -6.64 -23.14
CA GLN A 121 4.66 -6.61 -23.73
C GLN A 121 4.46 -5.49 -24.76
N LEU A 122 5.11 -4.34 -24.56
CA LEU A 122 4.94 -3.15 -25.38
C LEU A 122 6.20 -2.78 -26.18
N GLY A 123 7.35 -3.37 -25.86
CA GLY A 123 8.63 -3.00 -26.48
C GLY A 123 9.20 -1.66 -25.99
N GLU A 124 8.53 -1.00 -25.05
CA GLU A 124 8.92 0.31 -24.53
C GLU A 124 9.94 0.17 -23.39
N GLU A 125 11.00 0.99 -23.44
CA GLU A 125 11.94 1.11 -22.33
C GLU A 125 11.52 2.27 -21.43
N ILE A 126 11.15 1.95 -20.20
CA ILE A 126 10.81 2.90 -19.15
C ILE A 126 11.52 2.48 -17.86
N ASN A 127 11.96 3.42 -17.04
CA ASN A 127 12.56 3.10 -15.74
C ASN A 127 11.51 3.07 -14.62
N LEU A 128 11.89 2.57 -13.43
CA LEU A 128 10.96 2.41 -12.31
C LEU A 128 10.46 3.75 -11.74
N GLU A 129 11.30 4.79 -11.74
CA GLU A 129 10.95 6.14 -11.27
C GLU A 129 9.90 6.78 -12.19
N GLU A 130 10.07 6.65 -13.50
CA GLU A 130 9.12 7.14 -14.49
C GLU A 130 7.79 6.37 -14.47
N LEU A 131 7.85 5.05 -14.28
CA LEU A 131 6.67 4.19 -14.29
C LEU A 131 5.86 4.26 -12.99
N SER A 132 6.54 4.29 -11.84
CA SER A 132 5.97 3.99 -10.52
C SER A 132 6.45 4.95 -9.42
N GLY A 133 7.26 5.95 -9.76
CA GLY A 133 7.73 6.96 -8.82
C GLY A 133 6.67 8.00 -8.48
N TYR A 134 7.02 8.93 -7.61
CA TYR A 134 6.05 9.90 -7.09
C TYR A 134 5.44 10.78 -8.19
N LYS A 135 6.20 11.14 -9.24
CA LYS A 135 5.69 11.96 -10.35
C LYS A 135 4.59 11.26 -11.14
N ALA A 136 4.63 9.94 -11.23
CA ALA A 136 3.60 9.16 -11.91
C ALA A 136 2.28 9.14 -11.11
N HIS A 137 2.36 9.15 -9.77
CA HIS A 137 1.19 9.14 -8.88
C HIS A 137 0.73 10.53 -8.46
N ALA A 138 1.59 11.53 -8.60
CA ALA A 138 1.35 12.90 -8.23
C ALA A 138 0.60 13.65 -9.31
N VAL A 139 -0.56 14.21 -8.97
CA VAL A 139 -1.17 15.27 -9.75
C VAL A 139 -0.80 16.61 -9.12
N LYS A 140 -0.29 17.54 -9.93
CA LYS A 140 -0.04 18.91 -9.48
C LYS A 140 -1.35 19.54 -9.01
N PHE A 141 -1.39 19.99 -7.77
CA PHE A 141 -2.53 20.74 -7.26
C PHE A 141 -2.46 22.17 -7.83
N GLU A 142 -3.40 22.52 -8.72
CA GLU A 142 -3.59 23.90 -9.19
C GLU A 142 -4.80 24.53 -8.45
N PRO A 143 -4.62 25.65 -7.71
CA PRO A 143 -5.64 26.22 -6.81
C PRO A 143 -6.97 26.61 -7.47
N THR A 144 -7.04 26.62 -8.81
CA THR A 144 -8.21 27.01 -9.60
C THR A 144 -9.05 25.82 -10.10
N SER A 145 -8.58 24.59 -9.96
CA SER A 145 -9.32 23.41 -10.42
C SER A 145 -10.19 22.84 -9.30
N ASN A 146 -11.50 22.78 -9.55
CA ASN A 146 -12.54 22.37 -8.61
C ASN A 146 -12.55 20.84 -8.32
N ASN A 147 -11.38 20.20 -8.33
CA ASN A 147 -11.25 18.75 -8.41
C ASN A 147 -11.04 18.12 -7.02
N ARG A 148 -12.12 17.60 -6.43
CA ARG A 148 -12.12 16.88 -5.14
C ARG A 148 -11.56 15.45 -5.23
N ARG A 149 -10.46 15.21 -5.94
CA ARG A 149 -9.86 13.87 -6.03
C ARG A 149 -8.73 13.72 -5.02
N LYS A 150 -8.64 12.52 -4.45
CA LYS A 150 -7.75 12.06 -3.36
C LYS A 150 -6.41 12.83 -3.33
N VAL A 151 -6.12 13.43 -2.17
CA VAL A 151 -4.87 14.13 -1.91
C VAL A 151 -3.80 13.08 -1.60
N SER A 152 -2.89 12.83 -2.55
CA SER A 152 -1.60 12.20 -2.24
C SER A 152 -0.79 13.23 -1.46
N VAL A 153 -0.62 13.05 -0.15
CA VAL A 153 0.12 13.98 0.71
C VAL A 153 1.59 13.61 0.65
N TYR A 154 2.47 14.54 0.30
CA TYR A 154 3.91 14.28 0.16
C TYR A 154 4.64 14.49 1.49
N ALA A 155 5.45 13.52 1.90
CA ALA A 155 6.50 13.72 2.89
C ALA A 155 7.80 14.11 2.18
N SER A 156 8.49 15.11 2.74
CA SER A 156 9.69 15.78 2.20
C SER A 156 10.91 14.88 2.07
#